data_AF-A0A6P1TSH6-F1
#
_entry.id   AF-A0A6P1TSH6-F1
#
_cell.length_a   1.000
_cell.length_b   1.000
_cell.length_c   1.000
_cell.angle_alpha   90.00
_cell.angle_beta   90.00
_cell.angle_gamma   90.00
#
_symmetry.space_group_name_H-M   'P 1'
#
loop_
_entity.id
_entity.type
_entity.pdbx_description
1 polymer ?
#
loop_
_entity_poly.entity_id
_entity_poly.type
_entity_poly.pdbx_seq_one_letter_code
_entity_poly.pdbx_strand_id
1 'polypeptide(L)' 'MQYIDYNERKMRGTFDFPIEFYHIDSQHPQYAMPYHWHVEYEIIRILEGTFTISLDENEIRAEQGDVIL' A
#
# COMPACT_ATOMS: atom_id res chain seq x y z
N MET A 1 0.13 22.10 -10.61
CA MET A 1 -1.12 21.31 -10.42
C MET A 1 -1.03 19.92 -11.07
N GLN A 2 0.15 19.30 -11.21
CA GLN A 2 0.30 17.96 -11.82
C GLN A 2 0.12 16.79 -10.84
N TYR A 3 0.11 17.04 -9.53
CA TYR A 3 0.07 15.96 -8.53
C TYR A 3 -1.35 15.57 -8.08
N ILE A 4 -2.36 16.37 -8.42
CA ILE A 4 -3.76 16.08 -8.07
C ILE A 4 -4.26 14.82 -8.78
N ASP A 5 -3.74 14.53 -9.97
CA ASP A 5 -4.15 13.38 -10.77
C ASP A 5 -3.61 12.06 -10.21
N TYR A 6 -2.60 12.11 -9.34
CA TYR A 6 -2.10 10.96 -8.57
C TYR A 6 -2.87 10.73 -7.26
N ASN A 7 -3.84 11.60 -6.92
CA ASN A 7 -4.70 11.36 -5.78
C ASN A 7 -5.62 10.18 -6.09
N GLU A 8 -5.48 9.10 -5.33
CA GLU A 8 -6.34 7.94 -5.50
C GLU A 8 -7.76 8.28 -5.03
N ARG A 9 -8.74 8.12 -5.92
CA ARG A 9 -10.15 8.36 -5.61
C ARG A 9 -10.88 7.03 -5.43
N LYS A 10 -10.54 6.32 -4.35
CA LYS A 10 -11.14 5.04 -4.00
C LYS A 10 -11.67 5.06 -2.57
N MET A 11 -12.94 4.71 -2.39
CA MET A 11 -13.51 4.51 -1.06
C MET A 11 -13.03 3.17 -0.50
N ARG A 12 -12.47 3.19 0.71
CA ARG A 12 -12.00 2.00 1.42
C ARG A 12 -13.07 1.51 2.40
N GLY A 13 -13.28 0.20 2.45
CA GLY A 13 -14.20 -0.45 3.39
C GLY A 13 -15.67 -0.04 3.24
N THR A 14 -16.42 -0.23 4.32
CA THR A 14 -17.84 0.12 4.47
C THR A 14 -18.08 0.67 5.88
N PHE A 15 -19.29 1.14 6.16
CA PHE A 15 -19.64 1.62 7.51
C PHE A 15 -19.44 0.54 8.60
N ASP A 16 -19.84 -0.70 8.32
CA ASP A 16 -19.74 -1.81 9.27
C ASP A 16 -18.33 -2.44 9.32
N PHE A 17 -17.49 -2.15 8.32
CA PHE A 17 -16.12 -2.63 8.23
C PHE A 17 -15.24 -1.57 7.57
N PRO A 18 -14.71 -0.59 8.32
CA PRO A 18 -14.12 0.65 7.79
C PRO A 18 -12.69 0.50 7.27
N ILE A 19 -12.28 -0.73 6.95
CA ILE A 19 -10.97 -1.04 6.38
C ILE A 19 -11.16 -1.93 5.14
N GLU A 20 -10.21 -1.86 4.22
CA GLU A 20 -10.11 -2.82 3.12
C GLU A 20 -8.96 -3.77 3.43
N PHE A 21 -9.17 -5.07 3.26
CA PHE A 21 -8.18 -6.09 3.57
C PHE A 21 -7.74 -6.80 2.30
N TYR A 22 -6.42 -6.96 2.15
CA TYR A 22 -5.81 -7.61 1.01
C TYR A 22 -4.82 -8.69 1.44
N HIS A 23 -4.76 -9.74 0.62
CA HIS A 23 -3.69 -10.72 0.64
C HIS A 23 -3.08 -10.75 -0.77
N ILE A 24 -1.85 -10.25 -0.90
CA ILE A 24 -1.21 -9.98 -2.19
C ILE A 24 0.11 -10.75 -2.23
N ASP A 25 0.35 -11.43 -3.35
CA ASP A 25 1.64 -12.02 -3.70
C ASP A 25 2.21 -11.35 -4.96
N SER A 26 3.41 -11.76 -5.37
CA SER A 26 4.10 -11.19 -6.53
C SER A 26 3.43 -11.43 -7.88
N GLN A 27 2.44 -12.33 -7.96
CA GLN A 27 1.67 -12.58 -9.18
C GLN A 27 0.42 -11.71 -9.27
N HIS A 28 0.02 -11.09 -8.17
CA HIS A 28 -1.18 -10.28 -8.11
C HIS A 28 -0.95 -8.91 -8.81
N PRO A 29 -1.87 -8.43 -9.66
CA PRO A 29 -1.70 -7.16 -10.38
C PRO A 29 -1.48 -5.94 -9.48
N GLN A 30 -2.01 -5.97 -8.25
CA GLN A 30 -1.84 -4.89 -7.27
C GLN A 30 -0.50 -4.95 -6.53
N TYR A 31 0.33 -5.97 -6.77
CA TYR A 31 1.70 -6.00 -6.22
C TYR A 31 2.55 -4.85 -6.77
N ALA A 32 2.37 -4.54 -8.06
CA ALA A 32 2.97 -3.38 -8.70
C ALA A 32 1.94 -2.24 -8.74
N MET A 33 1.96 -1.37 -7.74
CA MET A 33 1.08 -0.22 -7.70
C MET A 33 1.67 0.95 -8.50
N PRO A 34 0.87 1.65 -9.33
CA PRO A 34 1.25 2.94 -9.89
C PRO A 34 1.55 3.94 -8.77
N TYR A 35 2.39 4.94 -9.05
CA TYR A 35 2.61 6.03 -8.09
C TYR A 35 1.30 6.78 -7.81
N HIS A 36 0.91 6.86 -6.54
CA HIS A 36 -0.30 7.53 -6.09
C HIS A 36 -0.12 8.02 -4.64
N TRP A 37 -1.03 8.89 -4.21
CA TRP A 37 -1.15 9.30 -2.82
C TRP A 37 -2.61 9.28 -2.39
N HIS A 38 -2.83 9.09 -1.09
CA HIS A 38 -4.13 9.20 -0.45
C HIS A 38 -3.91 9.61 1.02
N VAL A 39 -4.97 9.98 1.74
CA VAL A 39 -4.86 10.49 3.13
C VAL A 39 -5.05 9.41 4.17
N GLU A 40 -5.53 8.24 3.74
CA GLU A 40 -5.74 7.05 4.53
C GLU A 40 -4.41 6.40 4.92
N TYR A 41 -4.41 5.69 6.05
CA TYR A 41 -3.27 4.89 6.49
C TYR A 41 -3.35 3.48 5.91
N GLU A 42 -2.20 2.91 5.59
CA GLU A 42 -2.05 1.50 5.23
C GLU A 42 -1.21 0.77 6.26
N ILE A 43 -1.51 -0.51 6.48
CA ILE A 43 -0.70 -1.39 7.32
C ILE A 43 -0.25 -2.55 6.46
N ILE A 44 1.05 -2.61 6.16
CA ILE A 44 1.62 -3.67 5.32
C ILE A 44 2.41 -4.61 6.21
N ARG A 45 2.03 -5.89 6.21
CA ARG A 45 2.75 -6.94 6.92
C ARG A 45 3.38 -7.90 5.94
N ILE A 46 4.68 -8.14 6.07
CA ILE A 46 5.38 -9.10 5.22
C ILE A 46 5.27 -10.49 5.84
N LEU A 47 4.51 -11.37 5.19
CA LEU A 47 4.30 -12.75 5.67
C LEU A 47 5.45 -13.68 5.28
N GLU A 48 6.05 -13.46 4.12
CA GLU A 48 7.16 -14.24 3.57
C GLU A 48 7.97 -13.39 2.58
N GLY A 49 9.28 -13.63 2.47
CA GLY A 49 10.16 -12.95 1.53
C GLY A 49 10.57 -11.54 2.00
N THR A 50 10.83 -10.67 1.02
CA THR A 50 11.23 -9.27 1.26
C THR A 50 10.44 -8.34 0.35
N PHE A 51 10.12 -7.15 0.83
CA PHE A 51 9.40 -6.13 0.09
C PHE A 51 10.13 -4.79 0.18
N THR A 52 10.28 -4.11 -0.95
CA THR A 52 10.82 -2.76 -1.00
C THR A 52 9.69 -1.81 -1.38
N ILE A 53 9.48 -0.80 -0.54
CA ILE A 53 8.51 0.27 -0.78
C ILE A 53 9.24 1.61 -0.92
N SER A 54 8.77 2.44 -1.85
CA SER A 54 9.21 3.82 -1.99
C SER A 54 8.13 4.74 -1.43
N LEU A 55 8.44 5.44 -0.33
CA LEU A 55 7.56 6.39 0.37
C LEU A 55 8.28 7.72 0.52
N ASP A 56 7.67 8.82 0.08
CA ASP A 56 8.26 10.15 0.13
C ASP A 56 9.72 10.20 -0.35
N GLU A 57 9.98 9.57 -1.51
CA GLU A 57 11.31 9.46 -2.12
C GLU A 57 12.36 8.65 -1.32
N ASN A 58 11.95 8.02 -0.22
CA ASN A 58 12.79 7.12 0.57
C ASN A 58 12.43 5.67 0.27
N GLU A 59 13.45 4.81 0.20
CA GLU A 59 13.25 3.37 0.09
C GLU A 59 13.32 2.71 1.46
N ILE A 60 12.30 1.90 1.76
CA ILE A 60 12.24 1.06 2.95
C ILE A 60 12.26 -0.38 2.48
N ARG A 61 13.23 -1.15 2.96
CA ARG A 61 13.29 -2.60 2.75
C ARG A 61 12.77 -3.29 4.00
N ALA A 62 11.72 -4.08 3.83
CA ALA A 62 11.12 -4.89 4.88
C ALA A 62 11.33 -6.39 4.60
N GLU A 63 11.48 -7.15 5.67
CA GLU A 63 11.69 -8.59 5.67
C GLU A 63 10.50 -9.31 6.33
N GLN A 64 10.51 -10.64 6.27
CA GLN A 64 9.48 -11.45 6.88
C GLN A 64 9.26 -11.09 8.36
N GLY A 65 8.02 -10.80 8.72
CA GLY A 65 7.62 -10.43 10.07
C GLY A 65 7.53 -8.92 10.29
N ASP A 66 8.15 -8.11 9.44
CA ASP A 66 8.06 -6.65 9.54
C ASP A 66 6.66 -6.13 9.25
N VAL A 67 6.36 -4.98 9.87
CA VAL A 67 5.12 -4.24 9.70
C VAL A 67 5.48 -2.79 9.37
N ILE A 68 4.96 -2.29 8.25
CA ILE A 68 5.09 -0.90 7.80
C ILE A 68 3.75 -0.19 8.05
N LEU A 69 3.82 1.07 8.49
CA LEU A 69 2.71 1.97 8.84
C LEU A 69 2.92 3.33 8.19
#